data_AF-A0A2A3VM73-F1
#
_entry.id   AF-A0A2A3VM73-F1
#
_cell.length_a   1.000
_cell.length_b   1.000
_cell.length_c   1.000
_cell.angle_alpha   90.00
_cell.angle_beta   90.00
_cell.angle_gamma   90.00
#
_symmetry.space_group_name_H-M   'P 1'
#
loop_
_entity.id
_entity.type
_entity.pdbx_description
1 polymer ?
#
loop_
_entity_poly.entity_id
_entity_poly.type
_entity_poly.pdbx_seq_one_letter_code
_entity_poly.pdbx_strand_id
1 'polypeptide(L)'
;MLNKGAKGELAEGMDEMADMRNLTGNSTSQTQAILHGNGPALVNSSGVPWSAAYVDTIGEPAADLRSNIAAEARAKMVYERLINLTTDPGIKDALTFLMTREVAHQKSFEKALYAMQPNFPPGKLPGDPAFTDVYFDMSQGEPGDARGPWNSGELWERVEDRDAQAAVDGGDGSASVRLTDRQRAAVEAFAARTASAPDADPLTGAELGAGPGAGAVKTAR
;
A
#
# COMPACT_ATOMS: atom_id res chain seq x y z
N MET A 1 14.12 20.36 7.01
CA MET A 1 15.16 20.03 8.01
C MET A 1 15.48 21.27 8.84
N LEU A 2 14.62 21.65 9.78
CA LEU A 2 14.64 22.96 10.46
C LEU A 2 15.36 22.97 11.82
N ASN A 3 16.01 21.88 12.22
CA ASN A 3 16.73 21.76 13.51
C ASN A 3 18.17 21.27 13.32
N LYS A 4 18.92 21.82 12.36
CA LYS A 4 20.35 21.48 12.11
C LYS A 4 21.26 22.66 12.43
N GLY A 5 21.43 23.01 13.70
CA GLY A 5 22.37 24.05 14.13
C GLY A 5 22.76 23.90 15.60
N ALA A 6 23.83 24.57 16.03
CA ALA A 6 24.46 24.44 17.35
C ALA A 6 23.51 24.57 18.56
N LYS A 7 22.36 25.23 18.41
CA LYS A 7 21.32 25.30 19.46
C LYS A 7 20.51 24.00 19.62
N GLY A 8 20.47 23.15 18.61
CA GLY A 8 19.89 21.80 18.69
C GLY A 8 20.84 20.78 19.32
N GLU A 9 22.16 20.97 19.15
CA GLU A 9 23.23 20.18 19.82
C GLU A 9 23.35 20.57 21.31
N LEU A 10 23.23 21.86 21.67
CA LEU A 10 23.32 22.32 23.06
C LEU A 10 22.10 21.99 23.95
N ALA A 11 21.05 21.38 23.40
CA ALA A 11 19.96 20.87 24.23
C ALA A 11 20.41 19.54 24.84
N GLU A 12 20.99 19.56 26.04
CA GLU A 12 21.67 18.44 26.71
C GLU A 12 20.84 17.12 26.78
N GLY A 13 19.51 17.17 26.63
CA GLY A 13 18.67 15.97 26.52
C GLY A 13 18.50 15.39 25.11
N MET A 14 18.84 16.11 24.05
CA MET A 14 18.75 15.64 22.67
C MET A 14 20.00 14.87 22.24
N ASP A 15 21.19 15.30 22.68
CA ASP A 15 22.44 14.59 22.39
C ASP A 15 22.50 13.25 23.12
N GLU A 16 22.09 13.17 24.40
CA GLU A 16 21.98 11.89 25.11
C GLU A 16 20.93 10.94 24.48
N MET A 17 19.80 11.47 24.00
CA MET A 17 18.80 10.67 23.27
C MET A 17 19.28 10.26 21.87
N ALA A 18 20.03 11.13 21.18
CA ALA A 18 20.63 10.82 19.90
C ALA A 18 21.73 9.76 20.07
N ASP A 19 22.53 9.85 21.13
CA ASP A 19 23.54 8.85 21.48
C ASP A 19 22.89 7.52 21.86
N MET A 20 21.82 7.50 22.65
CA MET A 20 21.06 6.28 22.95
C MET A 20 20.47 5.62 21.68
N ARG A 21 20.05 6.45 20.71
CA ARG A 21 19.56 5.99 19.40
C ARG A 21 20.69 5.49 18.49
N ASN A 22 21.86 6.13 18.53
CA ASN A 22 23.02 5.80 17.71
C ASN A 22 23.80 4.59 18.25
N LEU A 23 23.87 4.42 19.57
CA LEU A 23 24.54 3.30 20.26
C LEU A 23 24.00 1.93 19.86
N THR A 24 22.76 1.86 19.38
CA THR A 24 22.09 0.60 19.02
C THR A 24 21.81 0.45 17.53
N GLY A 25 22.32 1.37 16.69
CA GLY A 25 22.18 1.28 15.24
C GLY A 25 20.73 1.30 14.74
N ASN A 26 19.85 2.08 15.38
CA ASN A 26 18.41 2.14 15.08
C ASN A 26 17.66 0.82 15.38
N SER A 27 18.10 0.08 16.40
CA SER A 27 17.44 -1.13 16.93
C SER A 27 16.36 -0.77 17.97
N THR A 28 15.35 -1.63 18.12
CA THR A 28 14.31 -1.54 19.18
C THR A 28 14.84 -1.88 20.58
N SER A 29 16.15 -2.13 20.72
CA SER A 29 16.82 -2.52 21.96
C SER A 29 16.47 -1.63 23.17
N GLN A 30 16.39 -0.32 22.98
CA GLN A 30 16.09 0.61 24.08
C GLN A 30 14.64 0.48 24.55
N THR A 31 13.70 0.38 23.60
CA THR A 31 12.29 0.12 23.90
C THR A 31 12.12 -1.23 24.60
N GLN A 32 12.83 -2.27 24.16
CA GLN A 32 12.83 -3.58 24.83
C GLN A 32 13.36 -3.50 26.27
N ALA A 33 14.46 -2.81 26.51
CA ALA A 33 15.03 -2.70 27.85
C ALA A 33 14.15 -1.88 28.80
N ILE A 34 13.72 -0.68 28.37
CA ILE A 34 13.01 0.27 29.23
C ILE A 34 11.54 -0.09 29.38
N LEU A 35 10.84 -0.34 28.27
CA LEU A 35 9.38 -0.56 28.28
C LEU A 35 9.02 -2.01 28.59
N HIS A 36 9.83 -2.96 28.13
CA HIS A 36 9.52 -4.39 28.22
C HIS A 36 10.43 -5.16 29.19
N GLY A 37 11.34 -4.49 29.90
CA GLY A 37 12.21 -5.12 30.91
C GLY A 37 13.12 -6.21 30.33
N ASN A 38 13.61 -6.03 29.10
CA ASN A 38 14.35 -7.04 28.31
C ASN A 38 13.55 -8.31 27.98
N GLY A 39 12.22 -8.28 28.13
CA GLY A 39 11.33 -9.34 27.70
C GLY A 39 10.94 -9.23 26.21
N PRO A 40 10.48 -10.34 25.59
CA PRO A 40 9.89 -10.30 24.27
C PRO A 40 8.60 -9.46 24.29
N ALA A 41 8.40 -8.67 23.25
CA ALA A 41 7.23 -7.81 23.09
C ALA A 41 6.42 -8.22 21.86
N LEU A 42 5.10 -8.01 21.90
CA LEU A 42 4.20 -8.23 20.78
C LEU A 42 4.27 -7.07 19.78
N VAL A 43 5.46 -6.83 19.23
CA VAL A 43 5.76 -5.78 18.26
C VAL A 43 6.59 -6.36 17.11
N ASN A 44 6.55 -5.71 15.94
CA ASN A 44 7.46 -6.03 14.86
C ASN A 44 8.88 -5.43 15.10
N SER A 45 9.81 -5.70 14.18
CA SER A 45 11.21 -5.21 14.28
C SER A 45 11.37 -3.68 14.23
N SER A 46 10.30 -2.94 13.93
CA SER A 46 10.26 -1.47 13.97
C SER A 46 9.50 -0.93 15.18
N GLY A 47 9.07 -1.79 16.11
CA GLY A 47 8.35 -1.41 17.33
C GLY A 47 6.85 -1.17 17.14
N VAL A 48 6.27 -1.50 15.98
CA VAL A 48 4.81 -1.39 15.77
C VAL A 48 4.11 -2.54 16.49
N PRO A 49 3.13 -2.29 17.37
CA PRO A 49 2.36 -3.33 18.02
C PRO A 49 1.66 -4.26 17.03
N TRP A 50 1.67 -5.54 17.34
CA TRP A 50 0.76 -6.48 16.70
C TRP A 50 -0.69 -6.01 16.90
N SER A 51 -1.51 -6.14 15.87
CA SER A 51 -2.93 -5.84 15.95
C SER A 51 -3.74 -6.87 15.17
N ALA A 52 -5.04 -6.95 15.47
CA ALA A 52 -5.98 -7.80 14.75
C ALA A 52 -6.12 -7.44 13.25
N ALA A 53 -5.61 -6.28 12.82
CA ALA A 53 -5.59 -5.89 11.42
C ALA A 53 -4.68 -6.79 10.54
N TYR A 54 -3.85 -7.64 11.13
CA TYR A 54 -3.06 -8.65 10.40
C TYR A 54 -3.79 -9.97 10.20
N VAL A 55 -5.02 -10.11 10.71
CA VAL A 55 -5.85 -11.30 10.54
C VAL A 55 -6.83 -11.06 9.39
N ASP A 56 -6.61 -11.74 8.28
CA ASP A 56 -7.53 -11.73 7.13
C ASP A 56 -8.51 -12.91 7.24
N THR A 57 -9.79 -12.61 7.37
CA THR A 57 -10.87 -13.60 7.26
C THR A 57 -12.07 -12.96 6.59
N ILE A 58 -12.51 -13.58 5.49
CA ILE A 58 -13.68 -13.11 4.74
C ILE A 58 -14.83 -14.11 4.76
N GLY A 59 -14.62 -15.30 5.35
CA GLY A 59 -15.64 -16.34 5.46
C GLY A 59 -15.87 -17.11 4.16
N GLU A 60 -15.01 -16.91 3.16
CA GLU A 60 -15.00 -17.68 1.92
C GLU A 60 -13.76 -18.60 1.92
N PRO A 61 -13.92 -19.92 2.13
CA PRO A 61 -12.80 -20.81 2.36
C PRO A 61 -11.78 -20.85 1.22
N ALA A 62 -12.20 -20.71 -0.04
CA ALA A 62 -11.28 -20.71 -1.18
C ALA A 62 -10.38 -19.46 -1.20
N ALA A 63 -10.86 -18.33 -0.69
CA ALA A 63 -10.09 -17.09 -0.56
C ALA A 63 -9.20 -17.12 0.69
N ASP A 64 -9.77 -17.54 1.83
CA ASP A 64 -9.03 -17.63 3.10
C ASP A 64 -7.85 -18.62 3.00
N LEU A 65 -8.02 -19.75 2.32
CA LEU A 65 -6.91 -20.70 2.07
C LEU A 65 -5.81 -20.12 1.18
N ARG A 66 -6.14 -19.30 0.18
CA ARG A 66 -5.13 -18.60 -0.64
C ARG A 66 -4.37 -17.56 0.17
N SER A 67 -5.06 -16.85 1.07
CA SER A 67 -4.42 -15.95 2.02
C SER A 67 -3.44 -16.69 2.93
N ASN A 68 -3.84 -17.84 3.47
CA ASN A 68 -2.99 -18.69 4.31
C ASN A 68 -1.75 -19.19 3.55
N ILE A 69 -1.90 -19.71 2.34
CA ILE A 69 -0.78 -20.15 1.50
C ILE A 69 0.23 -19.01 1.29
N ALA A 70 -0.27 -17.81 0.97
CA ALA A 70 0.58 -16.64 0.79
C ALA A 70 1.26 -16.17 2.09
N ALA A 71 0.56 -16.27 3.24
CA ALA A 71 1.12 -15.95 4.55
C ALA A 71 2.30 -16.88 4.91
N GLU A 72 2.12 -18.18 4.71
CA GLU A 72 3.18 -19.17 4.99
C GLU A 72 4.39 -19.04 4.05
N ALA A 73 4.14 -18.71 2.77
CA ALA A 73 5.22 -18.42 1.83
C ALA A 73 6.05 -17.19 2.27
N ARG A 74 5.39 -16.13 2.74
CA ARG A 74 6.08 -14.93 3.28
C ARG A 74 6.84 -15.24 4.56
N ALA A 75 6.25 -15.99 5.50
CA ALA A 75 6.91 -16.39 6.74
C ALA A 75 8.19 -17.21 6.47
N LYS A 76 8.10 -18.20 5.56
CA LYS A 76 9.24 -19.00 5.11
C LYS A 76 10.39 -18.13 4.59
N MET A 77 10.11 -17.16 3.72
CA MET A 77 11.12 -16.24 3.18
C MET A 77 11.77 -15.37 4.26
N VAL A 78 11.00 -14.93 5.27
CA VAL A 78 11.54 -14.17 6.41
C VAL A 78 12.51 -15.05 7.20
N TYR A 79 12.17 -16.31 7.48
CA TYR A 79 13.08 -17.22 8.16
C TYR A 79 14.37 -17.48 7.38
N GLU A 80 14.30 -17.68 6.05
CA GLU A 80 15.49 -17.81 5.21
C GLU A 80 16.41 -16.59 5.31
N ARG A 81 15.83 -15.39 5.31
CA ARG A 81 16.60 -14.15 5.49
C ARG A 81 17.22 -14.08 6.88
N LEU A 82 16.47 -14.40 7.95
CA LEU A 82 16.96 -14.38 9.32
C LEU A 82 18.09 -15.38 9.57
N ILE A 83 18.02 -16.59 8.98
CA ILE A 83 19.09 -17.60 9.05
C ILE A 83 20.41 -17.06 8.51
N ASN A 84 20.36 -16.25 7.44
CA ASN A 84 21.54 -15.62 6.84
C ASN A 84 22.08 -14.42 7.62
N LEU A 85 21.35 -13.91 8.62
CA LEU A 85 21.73 -12.75 9.42
C LEU A 85 22.33 -13.12 10.79
N THR A 86 22.45 -14.40 11.12
CA THR A 86 23.01 -14.87 12.39
C THR A 86 24.04 -15.97 12.19
N THR A 87 24.92 -16.16 13.17
CA THR A 87 25.87 -17.27 13.25
C THR A 87 25.58 -18.20 14.43
N ASP A 88 24.61 -17.86 15.29
CA ASP A 88 24.26 -18.68 16.45
C ASP A 88 23.63 -20.02 16.01
N PRO A 89 24.20 -21.17 16.40
CA PRO A 89 23.74 -22.47 15.95
C PRO A 89 22.34 -22.83 16.47
N GLY A 90 21.99 -22.41 17.69
CA GLY A 90 20.67 -22.67 18.28
C GLY A 90 19.56 -21.88 17.58
N ILE A 91 19.83 -20.60 17.25
CA ILE A 91 18.89 -19.79 16.47
C ILE A 91 18.71 -20.37 15.07
N LYS A 92 19.79 -20.80 14.41
CA LYS A 92 19.69 -21.43 13.08
C LYS A 92 18.86 -22.71 13.10
N ASP A 93 19.04 -23.56 14.11
CA ASP A 93 18.27 -24.80 14.25
C ASP A 93 16.77 -24.49 14.42
N ALA A 94 16.44 -23.58 15.35
CA ALA A 94 15.05 -23.16 15.58
C ALA A 94 14.40 -22.57 14.32
N LEU A 95 15.08 -21.65 13.62
CA LEU A 95 14.57 -21.06 12.38
C LEU A 95 14.46 -22.07 11.25
N THR A 96 15.38 -23.03 11.15
CA THR A 96 15.32 -24.11 10.15
C THR A 96 14.12 -25.01 10.38
N PHE A 97 13.82 -25.34 11.64
CA PHE A 97 12.62 -26.08 12.00
C PHE A 97 11.35 -25.31 11.59
N LEU A 98 11.21 -24.04 12.00
CA LEU A 98 10.04 -23.22 11.67
C LEU A 98 9.86 -23.07 10.16
N MET A 99 10.93 -22.75 9.43
CA MET A 99 10.94 -22.65 7.97
C MET A 99 10.47 -23.96 7.31
N THR A 100 10.90 -25.11 7.83
CA THR A 100 10.45 -26.43 7.36
C THR A 100 8.97 -26.67 7.67
N ARG A 101 8.47 -26.19 8.81
CA ARG A 101 7.04 -26.25 9.14
C ARG A 101 6.18 -25.44 8.17
N GLU A 102 6.66 -24.30 7.68
CA GLU A 102 5.91 -23.52 6.69
C GLU A 102 5.76 -24.24 5.35
N VAL A 103 6.72 -25.11 4.98
CA VAL A 103 6.55 -26.01 3.82
C VAL A 103 5.43 -27.03 4.08
N ALA A 104 5.34 -27.57 5.29
CA ALA A 104 4.27 -28.48 5.66
C ALA A 104 2.90 -27.79 5.71
N HIS A 105 2.83 -26.55 6.21
CA HIS A 105 1.60 -25.76 6.24
C HIS A 105 1.13 -25.41 4.83
N GLN A 106 2.02 -24.91 3.95
CA GLN A 106 1.70 -24.67 2.53
C GLN A 106 1.13 -25.93 1.86
N LYS A 107 1.80 -27.08 2.02
CA LYS A 107 1.31 -28.36 1.50
C LYS A 107 -0.09 -28.71 2.03
N SER A 108 -0.33 -28.49 3.32
CA SER A 108 -1.63 -28.79 3.94
C SER A 108 -2.73 -27.88 3.39
N PHE A 109 -2.47 -26.57 3.29
CA PHE A 109 -3.46 -25.61 2.79
C PHE A 109 -3.73 -25.77 1.30
N GLU A 110 -2.71 -26.04 0.48
CA GLU A 110 -2.90 -26.37 -0.92
C GLU A 110 -3.74 -27.64 -1.08
N LYS A 111 -3.45 -28.69 -0.30
CA LYS A 111 -4.26 -29.92 -0.33
C LYS A 111 -5.72 -29.64 0.02
N ALA A 112 -5.99 -28.79 1.02
CA ALA A 112 -7.35 -28.38 1.37
C ALA A 112 -8.01 -27.61 0.23
N LEU A 113 -7.31 -26.63 -0.36
CA LEU A 113 -7.84 -25.80 -1.44
C LEU A 113 -8.18 -26.63 -2.69
N TYR A 114 -7.28 -27.51 -3.11
CA TYR A 114 -7.48 -28.33 -4.32
C TYR A 114 -8.47 -29.48 -4.12
N ALA A 115 -8.77 -29.86 -2.88
CA ALA A 115 -9.83 -30.82 -2.57
C ALA A 115 -11.25 -30.22 -2.68
N MET A 116 -11.38 -28.88 -2.69
CA MET A 116 -12.65 -28.19 -2.92
C MET A 116 -12.92 -28.03 -4.42
N GLN A 117 -14.14 -28.33 -4.88
CA GLN A 117 -14.54 -28.17 -6.29
C GLN A 117 -15.98 -27.60 -6.41
N PRO A 118 -16.19 -26.51 -7.17
CA PRO A 118 -15.16 -25.64 -7.74
C PRO A 118 -14.49 -24.78 -6.64
N ASN A 119 -13.21 -24.44 -6.81
CA ASN A 119 -12.48 -23.52 -5.93
C ASN A 119 -12.09 -22.19 -6.60
N PHE A 120 -12.59 -21.97 -7.82
CA PHE A 120 -12.40 -20.77 -8.64
C PHE A 120 -13.55 -20.63 -9.67
N PRO A 121 -14.03 -19.39 -9.95
CA PRO A 121 -13.77 -18.18 -9.17
C PRO A 121 -14.48 -18.26 -7.80
N PRO A 122 -13.93 -17.65 -6.73
CA PRO A 122 -14.62 -17.58 -5.45
C PRO A 122 -15.88 -16.70 -5.56
N GLY A 123 -16.89 -16.99 -4.74
CA GLY A 123 -18.17 -16.28 -4.77
C GLY A 123 -19.20 -16.89 -5.73
N LYS A 124 -20.34 -16.21 -5.87
CA LYS A 124 -21.51 -16.74 -6.60
C LYS A 124 -21.78 -16.05 -7.94
N LEU A 125 -21.35 -14.80 -8.09
CA LEU A 125 -21.61 -14.03 -9.30
C LEU A 125 -20.61 -14.44 -10.38
N PRO A 126 -21.07 -14.79 -11.59
CA PRO A 126 -20.18 -15.03 -12.71
C PRO A 126 -19.50 -13.72 -13.13
N GLY A 127 -18.29 -13.84 -13.68
CA GLY A 127 -17.62 -12.75 -14.38
C GLY A 127 -18.37 -12.38 -15.67
N ASP A 128 -18.15 -11.16 -16.14
CA ASP A 128 -18.64 -10.73 -17.46
C ASP A 128 -17.81 -11.43 -18.55
N PRO A 129 -18.42 -12.24 -19.44
CA PRO A 129 -17.70 -12.92 -20.51
C PRO A 129 -16.94 -11.97 -21.45
N ALA A 130 -17.37 -10.71 -21.57
CA ALA A 130 -16.68 -9.72 -22.39
C ALA A 130 -15.27 -9.36 -21.85
N PHE A 131 -14.98 -9.65 -20.58
CA PHE A 131 -13.74 -9.23 -19.92
C PHE A 131 -13.00 -10.36 -19.19
N THR A 132 -13.61 -11.52 -19.01
CA THR A 132 -13.03 -12.61 -18.19
C THR A 132 -11.74 -13.17 -18.79
N ASP A 133 -11.63 -13.17 -20.12
CA ASP A 133 -10.48 -13.73 -20.86
C ASP A 133 -9.63 -12.64 -21.53
N VAL A 134 -9.82 -11.37 -21.16
CA VAL A 134 -9.12 -10.23 -21.77
C VAL A 134 -7.92 -9.81 -20.90
N TYR A 135 -6.72 -9.81 -21.47
CA TYR A 135 -5.52 -9.28 -20.84
C TYR A 135 -5.17 -7.90 -21.41
N PHE A 136 -5.22 -6.87 -20.58
CA PHE A 136 -4.82 -5.53 -20.97
C PHE A 136 -3.33 -5.28 -20.72
N ASP A 137 -2.59 -4.97 -21.77
CA ASP A 137 -1.17 -4.63 -21.68
C ASP A 137 -0.94 -3.18 -21.22
N MET A 138 -1.03 -2.99 -19.91
CA MET A 138 -0.92 -1.66 -19.30
C MET A 138 0.52 -1.14 -19.23
N SER A 139 1.54 -1.99 -19.42
CA SER A 139 2.96 -1.67 -19.17
C SER A 139 3.80 -1.89 -20.44
N GLN A 140 3.75 -0.93 -21.36
CA GLN A 140 4.43 -1.03 -22.66
C GLN A 140 5.93 -0.70 -22.60
N GLY A 141 6.72 -1.38 -23.43
CA GLY A 141 8.16 -1.23 -23.55
C GLY A 141 8.95 -2.25 -22.73
N GLU A 142 10.21 -2.52 -23.08
CA GLU A 142 11.03 -3.53 -22.40
C GLU A 142 11.39 -3.12 -20.95
N PRO A 143 11.18 -3.99 -19.92
CA PRO A 143 10.77 -5.40 -19.98
C PRO A 143 9.26 -5.66 -19.77
N GLY A 144 8.43 -4.62 -19.83
CA GLY A 144 6.98 -4.68 -19.58
C GLY A 144 6.18 -5.50 -20.61
N ASP A 145 6.70 -5.68 -21.82
CA ASP A 145 6.05 -6.45 -22.91
C ASP A 145 6.24 -7.97 -22.80
N ALA A 146 6.58 -8.49 -21.62
CA ALA A 146 6.85 -9.90 -21.41
C ALA A 146 5.62 -10.78 -21.74
N ARG A 147 5.85 -11.83 -22.52
CA ARG A 147 4.82 -12.82 -22.88
C ARG A 147 5.00 -14.13 -22.11
N GLY A 148 3.90 -14.69 -21.64
CA GLY A 148 3.86 -15.98 -20.96
C GLY A 148 2.45 -16.58 -20.89
N PRO A 149 2.30 -17.77 -20.27
CA PRO A 149 1.00 -18.46 -20.16
C PRO A 149 -0.09 -17.65 -19.42
N TRP A 150 0.30 -16.61 -18.69
CA TRP A 150 -0.61 -15.74 -17.94
C TRP A 150 -1.19 -14.57 -18.76
N ASN A 151 -0.74 -14.36 -20.01
CA ASN A 151 -1.22 -13.27 -20.86
C ASN A 151 -1.21 -13.58 -22.37
N SER A 152 -1.02 -14.85 -22.75
CA SER A 152 -0.96 -15.30 -24.14
C SER A 152 -1.44 -16.75 -24.28
N GLY A 153 -1.80 -17.14 -25.49
CA GLY A 153 -2.35 -18.47 -25.80
C GLY A 153 -3.84 -18.42 -26.15
N GLU A 154 -4.46 -19.59 -26.32
CA GLU A 154 -5.85 -19.72 -26.77
C GLU A 154 -6.89 -19.23 -25.74
N LEU A 155 -6.48 -19.08 -24.48
CA LEU A 155 -7.34 -18.65 -23.37
C LEU A 155 -7.31 -17.14 -23.12
N TRP A 156 -6.54 -16.37 -23.90
CA TRP A 156 -6.35 -14.94 -23.65
C TRP A 156 -6.52 -14.11 -24.93
N GLU A 157 -7.39 -13.10 -24.86
CA GLU A 157 -7.43 -12.00 -25.81
C GLU A 157 -6.59 -10.84 -25.27
N ARG A 158 -5.48 -10.50 -25.94
CA ARG A 158 -4.57 -9.45 -25.47
C ARG A 158 -4.89 -8.11 -26.14
N VAL A 159 -5.10 -7.07 -25.33
CA VAL A 159 -5.33 -5.69 -25.80
C VAL A 159 -4.06 -4.87 -25.56
N GLU A 160 -3.32 -4.63 -26.64
CA GLU A 160 -2.04 -3.90 -26.62
C GLU A 160 -2.18 -2.44 -27.03
N ASP A 161 -3.19 -2.10 -27.83
CA ASP A 161 -3.44 -0.74 -28.28
C ASP A 161 -3.94 0.16 -27.13
N ARG A 162 -3.25 1.29 -26.89
CA ARG A 162 -3.59 2.24 -25.82
C ARG A 162 -4.98 2.83 -25.98
N ASP A 163 -5.42 3.08 -27.22
CA ASP A 163 -6.73 3.68 -27.44
C ASP A 163 -7.85 2.67 -27.16
N ALA A 164 -7.61 1.39 -27.49
CA ALA A 164 -8.53 0.29 -27.17
C ALA A 164 -8.54 -0.11 -25.69
N GLN A 165 -7.55 0.35 -24.92
CA GLN A 165 -7.50 0.15 -23.46
C GLN A 165 -8.38 1.15 -22.70
N ALA A 166 -8.71 2.28 -23.32
CA ALA A 166 -9.65 3.25 -22.76
C ALA A 166 -11.08 2.87 -23.16
N ALA A 167 -12.04 3.20 -22.30
CA ALA A 167 -13.47 3.12 -22.61
C ALA A 167 -13.94 1.73 -23.13
N VAL A 168 -13.54 0.67 -22.44
CA VAL A 168 -13.84 -0.73 -22.81
C VAL A 168 -15.33 -1.07 -22.83
N ASP A 169 -16.18 -0.17 -22.30
CA ASP A 169 -17.63 -0.20 -22.36
C ASP A 169 -18.24 0.47 -23.61
N GLY A 170 -17.38 0.95 -24.53
CA GLY A 170 -17.77 1.66 -25.75
C GLY A 170 -18.07 3.15 -25.55
N GLY A 171 -17.78 3.71 -24.37
CA GLY A 171 -17.91 5.13 -24.08
C GLY A 171 -16.72 5.96 -24.57
N ASP A 172 -16.55 7.15 -24.00
CA ASP A 172 -15.36 7.99 -24.16
C ASP A 172 -14.37 7.85 -23.00
N GLY A 173 -14.65 6.94 -22.06
CA GLY A 173 -13.85 6.71 -20.85
C GLY A 173 -14.07 7.77 -19.76
N SER A 174 -14.98 8.72 -19.97
CA SER A 174 -15.34 9.71 -18.96
C SER A 174 -16.33 9.15 -17.94
N ALA A 175 -16.14 9.47 -16.67
CA ALA A 175 -17.10 9.17 -15.64
C ALA A 175 -18.33 10.07 -15.81
N SER A 176 -19.48 9.48 -16.11
CA SER A 176 -20.75 10.20 -16.19
C SER A 176 -21.70 9.76 -15.07
N VAL A 177 -22.51 10.69 -14.58
CA VAL A 177 -23.59 10.42 -13.61
C VAL A 177 -24.91 10.92 -14.16
N ARG A 178 -25.97 10.16 -13.93
CA ARG A 178 -27.33 10.61 -14.25
C ARG A 178 -27.84 11.53 -13.14
N LEU A 179 -28.01 12.80 -13.45
CA LEU A 179 -28.65 13.76 -12.56
C LEU A 179 -30.15 13.83 -12.82
N THR A 180 -30.94 13.87 -11.77
CA THR A 180 -32.34 14.34 -11.86
C THR A 180 -32.37 15.81 -12.28
N ASP A 181 -33.49 16.27 -12.83
CA ASP A 181 -33.63 17.68 -13.28
C ASP A 181 -33.32 18.68 -12.16
N ARG A 182 -33.74 18.36 -10.93
CA ARG A 182 -33.44 19.17 -9.75
C ARG A 182 -31.94 19.24 -9.43
N GLN A 183 -31.24 18.11 -9.54
CA GLN A 183 -29.80 18.05 -9.28
C GLN A 183 -29.02 18.79 -10.37
N ARG A 184 -29.42 18.64 -11.63
CA ARG A 184 -28.83 19.37 -12.76
C ARG A 184 -28.96 20.88 -12.54
N ALA A 185 -30.16 21.37 -12.24
CA ALA A 185 -30.39 22.78 -11.98
C ALA A 185 -29.55 23.31 -10.79
N ALA A 186 -29.40 22.51 -9.73
CA ALA A 186 -28.58 22.88 -8.59
C ALA A 186 -27.08 22.96 -8.94
N VAL A 187 -26.57 22.03 -9.75
CA VAL A 187 -25.17 22.03 -10.21
C VAL A 187 -24.91 23.21 -11.13
N GLU A 188 -25.80 23.49 -12.07
CA GLU A 188 -25.70 24.65 -12.97
C GLU A 188 -25.73 25.98 -12.19
N ALA A 189 -26.63 26.10 -11.22
CA ALA A 189 -26.68 27.27 -10.35
C ALA A 189 -25.42 27.41 -9.47
N PHE A 190 -24.86 26.30 -8.99
CA PHE A 190 -23.59 26.30 -8.27
C PHE A 190 -22.45 26.77 -9.18
N ALA A 191 -22.32 26.17 -10.36
CA ALA A 191 -21.29 26.50 -11.34
C ALA A 191 -21.35 27.98 -11.76
N ALA A 192 -22.55 28.51 -12.01
CA ALA A 192 -22.72 29.93 -12.31
C ALA A 192 -22.32 30.83 -11.13
N ARG A 193 -22.68 30.45 -9.90
CA ARG A 193 -22.33 31.22 -8.70
C ARG A 193 -20.84 31.18 -8.38
N THR A 194 -20.16 30.07 -8.64
CA THR A 194 -18.73 29.88 -8.37
C THR A 194 -17.85 30.12 -9.60
N ALA A 195 -18.43 30.65 -10.68
CA ALA A 195 -17.66 31.00 -11.86
C ALA A 195 -16.57 31.99 -11.47
N SER A 196 -15.31 31.62 -11.74
CA SER A 196 -14.19 32.52 -11.51
C SER A 196 -14.35 33.74 -12.42
N ALA A 197 -14.05 34.93 -11.90
CA ALA A 197 -13.94 36.14 -12.69
C ALA A 197 -12.46 36.35 -13.04
N PRO A 198 -11.95 35.85 -14.18
CA PRO A 198 -10.52 35.87 -14.48
C PRO A 198 -9.94 37.28 -14.65
N ASP A 199 -10.80 38.25 -14.96
CA ASP A 199 -10.41 39.67 -15.08
C ASP A 199 -10.54 40.45 -13.76
N ALA A 200 -11.03 39.81 -12.69
CA ALA A 200 -11.12 40.42 -11.38
C ALA A 200 -9.83 40.20 -10.60
N ASP A 201 -9.33 41.26 -9.98
CA ASP A 201 -8.10 41.22 -9.18
C ASP A 201 -8.34 41.79 -7.76
N PRO A 202 -9.15 41.10 -6.93
CA PRO A 202 -9.55 41.61 -5.62
C PRO A 202 -8.39 41.62 -4.62
N LEU A 203 -8.42 42.55 -3.66
CA LEU A 203 -7.51 42.53 -2.51
C LEU A 203 -7.77 41.30 -1.64
N THR A 204 -6.72 40.57 -1.34
CA THR A 204 -6.76 39.38 -0.49
C THR A 204 -6.43 39.71 0.97
N GLY A 205 -6.82 38.84 1.90
CA GLY A 205 -6.46 38.99 3.31
C GLY A 205 -4.95 38.96 3.56
N ALA A 206 -4.19 38.27 2.69
CA ALA A 206 -2.73 38.26 2.73
C ALA A 206 -2.14 39.64 2.39
N GLU A 207 -2.74 40.35 1.43
CA GLU A 207 -2.32 41.70 1.05
C GLU A 207 -2.70 42.74 2.11
N LEU A 208 -3.85 42.57 2.77
CA LEU A 208 -4.27 43.45 3.86
C LEU A 208 -3.43 43.32 5.14
N GLY A 209 -2.86 42.12 5.38
CA GLY A 209 -2.08 41.80 6.59
C GLY A 209 -0.57 41.74 6.38
N ALA A 210 -0.06 42.17 5.22
CA ALA A 210 1.33 41.99 4.86
C ALA A 210 2.29 42.86 5.70
N GLY A 211 3.27 42.21 6.34
CA GLY A 211 4.37 42.86 7.06
C GLY A 211 5.69 42.89 6.26
N PRO A 212 6.76 43.46 6.82
CA PRO A 212 8.06 43.51 6.17
C PRO A 212 8.56 42.11 5.77
N GLY A 213 8.93 41.93 4.50
CA GLY A 213 9.42 40.65 3.96
C GLY A 213 8.37 39.73 3.34
N ALA A 214 7.09 40.15 3.29
CA ALA A 214 5.98 39.35 2.75
C ALA A 214 5.95 39.17 1.21
N GLY A 215 6.98 39.62 0.49
CA GLY A 215 7.03 39.57 -0.99
C GLY A 215 6.19 40.67 -1.65
N ALA A 216 5.88 40.49 -2.94
CA ALA A 216 5.08 41.46 -3.70
C ALA A 216 3.60 41.31 -3.37
N VAL A 217 3.02 42.34 -2.75
CA VAL A 217 1.62 42.43 -2.34
C VAL A 217 1.06 43.79 -2.75
N LYS A 218 -0.23 43.89 -3.07
CA LYS A 218 -0.87 45.20 -3.25
C LYS A 218 -0.87 45.95 -1.92
N THR A 219 -0.32 47.15 -1.90
CA THR A 219 -0.42 48.05 -0.75
C THR A 219 -1.77 48.77 -0.78
N ALA A 220 -2.57 48.63 0.28
CA ALA A 220 -3.77 49.43 0.45
C ALA A 220 -3.38 50.92 0.57
N ARG A 221 -3.99 51.81 -0.23
CA ARG A 221 -3.91 53.25 -0.04
C ARG A 221 -4.89 53.69 1.05
#